data_AF-C9QKJ1-F1
#
_entry.id   AF-C9QKJ1-F1
#
_cell.length_a   1.000
_cell.length_b   1.000
_cell.length_c   1.000
_cell.angle_alpha   90.00
_cell.angle_beta   90.00
_cell.angle_gamma   90.00
#
_symmetry.space_group_name_H-M   'P 1'
#
loop_
_entity.id
_entity.type
_entity.pdbx_description
1 polymer ?
#
loop_
_entity_poly.entity_id
_entity_poly.type
_entity_poly.pdbx_seq_one_letter_code
_entity_poly.pdbx_strand_id
1 'polypeptide(L)' 'MDKLLSSALEIGQRTQVTSLFASKGFKIAMTDFDDVIFEKAGVRVNVHFDRASNAQSVSILGSRSERLLK' A
#
# COMPACT_ATOMS: atom_id res chain seq x y z
N MET A 1 2.77 11.47 -4.52
CA MET A 1 2.35 10.12 -4.08
C MET A 1 2.29 9.18 -5.27
N ASP A 2 1.77 9.68 -6.39
CA ASP A 2 1.54 9.00 -7.67
C ASP A 2 2.75 8.22 -8.18
N LYS A 3 3.94 8.82 -8.21
CA LYS A 3 5.16 8.13 -8.64
C LYS A 3 5.49 6.88 -7.80
N LEU A 4 5.26 6.91 -6.49
CA LEU A 4 5.49 5.75 -5.62
C LEU A 4 4.52 4.62 -5.96
N LEU A 5 3.25 4.96 -6.21
CA LEU A 5 2.19 4.04 -6.56
C LEU A 5 2.44 3.39 -7.93
N SER A 6 2.80 4.19 -8.95
CA SER A 6 3.18 3.68 -10.27
C SER A 6 4.40 2.77 -10.19
N SER A 7 5.47 3.16 -9.49
CA SER A 7 6.66 2.31 -9.34
C SER A 7 6.39 1.02 -8.59
N ALA A 8 5.44 0.98 -7.65
CA ALA A 8 5.05 -0.25 -6.98
C ALA A 8 4.40 -1.25 -7.96
N LEU A 9 3.55 -0.77 -8.87
CA LEU A 9 2.93 -1.59 -9.90
C LEU A 9 3.95 -2.04 -10.97
N GLU A 10 4.88 -1.17 -11.35
CA GLU A 10 5.95 -1.51 -12.32
C GLU A 10 6.91 -2.57 -11.77
N ILE A 11 7.28 -2.50 -10.49
CA ILE A 11 8.11 -3.51 -9.83
C ILE A 11 7.35 -4.83 -9.70
N GLY A 12 6.07 -4.77 -9.31
CA GLY A 12 5.17 -5.91 -9.19
C GLY A 12 5.48 -6.83 -8.00
N GLN A 13 6.70 -7.35 -7.88
CA GLN A 13 7.05 -8.39 -6.92
C GLN A 13 6.94 -7.91 -5.46
N ARG A 14 6.15 -8.63 -4.64
CA ARG A 14 5.82 -8.27 -3.24
C ARG A 14 7.01 -7.89 -2.38
N THR A 15 8.10 -8.66 -2.43
CA THR A 15 9.30 -8.38 -1.64
C THR A 15 9.94 -7.05 -2.04
N GLN A 16 10.01 -6.77 -3.35
CA GLN A 16 10.61 -5.55 -3.88
C GLN A 16 9.70 -4.34 -3.63
N VAL A 17 8.38 -4.49 -3.78
CA VAL A 17 7.40 -3.46 -3.43
C VAL A 17 7.49 -3.12 -1.94
N THR A 18 7.55 -4.11 -1.06
CA THR A 18 7.70 -3.90 0.39
C THR A 18 8.99 -3.13 0.71
N SER A 19 10.09 -3.49 0.05
CA SER A 19 11.38 -2.80 0.18
C SER A 19 11.31 -1.34 -0.32
N LEU A 20 10.60 -1.09 -1.42
CA LEU A 20 10.36 0.25 -1.95
C LEU A 20 9.60 1.11 -0.93
N PHE A 21 8.50 0.62 -0.36
CA PHE A 21 7.73 1.37 0.65
C PHE A 21 8.55 1.64 1.92
N ALA A 22 9.29 0.64 2.41
CA ALA A 22 10.18 0.80 3.55
C ALA A 22 11.27 1.87 3.29
N SER A 23 11.88 1.87 2.10
CA SER A 23 12.87 2.89 1.70
C SER A 23 12.32 4.32 1.67
N LYS A 24 10.99 4.48 1.55
CA LYS A 24 10.30 5.78 1.61
C LYS A 24 9.76 6.11 2.99
N GLY A 25 10.06 5.28 3.99
CA GLY A 25 9.68 5.50 5.39
C GLY A 25 8.25 5.08 5.73
N PHE A 26 7.61 4.26 4.89
CA PHE A 26 6.36 3.61 5.25
C PHE A 26 6.63 2.37 6.12
N LYS A 27 5.74 2.08 7.05
CA LYS A 27 5.74 0.86 7.86
C LYS A 27 4.57 -0.02 7.46
N ILE A 28 4.71 -1.33 7.64
CA ILE A 28 3.58 -2.25 7.49
C ILE A 28 2.64 -2.04 8.68
N ALA A 29 1.41 -1.63 8.39
CA ALA A 29 0.35 -1.45 9.38
C ALA A 29 -0.48 -2.71 9.55
N MET A 30 -0.74 -3.42 8.45
CA MET A 30 -1.51 -4.67 8.44
C MET A 30 -1.12 -5.49 7.21
N THR A 31 -1.19 -6.82 7.36
CA THR A 31 -1.10 -7.77 6.26
C THR A 31 -2.33 -8.67 6.32
N ASP A 32 -3.03 -8.79 5.19
CA ASP A 32 -3.96 -9.89 4.91
C ASP A 32 -3.34 -10.74 3.77
N PHE A 33 -3.75 -11.99 3.59
CA PHE A 33 -3.09 -12.98 2.70
C PHE A 33 -2.48 -12.36 1.44
N ASP A 34 -3.32 -11.69 0.66
CA ASP A 34 -3.00 -11.06 -0.62
C ASP A 34 -2.77 -9.54 -0.51
N ASP A 35 -3.05 -8.91 0.63
CA ASP A 35 -3.03 -7.45 0.77
C ASP A 35 -2.00 -6.97 1.82
N VAL A 36 -1.30 -5.88 1.51
CA VAL A 36 -0.39 -5.22 2.46
C VAL A 36 -0.77 -3.76 2.59
N ILE A 37 -1.08 -3.35 3.83
CA ILE A 37 -1.35 -1.96 4.18
C ILE A 37 -0.08 -1.32 4.73
N PHE A 38 0.39 -0.28 4.05
CA PHE A 38 1.50 0.57 4.45
C PHE A 38 0.99 1.87 5.07
N GLU A 39 1.63 2.35 6.14
CA GLU A 39 1.28 3.61 6.78
C GLU A 39 2.51 4.53 6.93
N LYS A 40 2.30 5.82 6.65
CA LYS A 40 3.25 6.90 6.93
C LYS A 40 2.50 8.20 7.22
N ALA A 41 2.76 8.80 8.39
CA ALA A 41 2.20 10.09 8.78
C ALA A 41 0.67 10.18 8.60
N GLY A 42 -0.06 9.12 8.98
CA GLY A 42 -1.53 9.05 8.85
C GLY A 42 -2.06 8.70 7.46
N VAL A 43 -1.20 8.59 6.45
CA VAL A 43 -1.58 8.11 5.11
C VAL A 43 -1.43 6.60 5.07
N ARG A 44 -2.50 5.90 4.67
CA ARG A 44 -2.51 4.45 4.46
C ARG A 44 -2.59 4.10 2.99
N VAL A 45 -1.82 3.11 2.57
CA VAL A 45 -1.79 2.60 1.20
C VAL A 45 -2.02 1.11 1.24
N ASN A 46 -3.05 0.63 0.57
CA ASN A 46 -3.23 -0.79 0.32
C ASN A 46 -2.55 -1.18 -1.00
N VAL A 47 -1.77 -2.26 -0.99
CA VAL A 47 -1.27 -2.95 -2.18
C VAL A 47 -1.85 -4.35 -2.19
N HIS A 48 -2.62 -4.68 -3.23
CA HIS A 48 -3.16 -6.01 -3.47
C HIS A 48 -2.23 -6.80 -4.38
N PHE A 49 -1.89 -8.03 -3.99
CA PHE A 49 -1.04 -8.97 -4.70
C PHE A 49 -1.85 -10.18 -5.17
N ASP A 50 -1.50 -10.75 -6.32
CA ASP A 50 -2.05 -12.04 -6.73
C ASP A 50 -1.37 -13.22 -6.02
N ARG A 51 -1.85 -14.44 -6.30
CA ARG A 51 -1.29 -15.68 -5.77
C ARG A 51 0.17 -15.94 -6.16
N ALA A 52 0.67 -15.28 -7.21
CA ALA A 52 2.06 -15.32 -7.63
C ALA A 52 2.88 -14.16 -7.03
N SER A 53 2.32 -13.43 -6.05
CA SER A 53 2.93 -12.30 -5.35
C SER A 53 3.26 -11.10 -6.24
N ASN A 54 2.52 -10.90 -7.34
CA ASN A 54 2.62 -9.70 -8.18
C ASN A 54 1.56 -8.67 -7.78
N ALA A 55 1.95 -7.40 -7.66
CA ALA A 55 1.06 -6.29 -7.36
C ALA A 55 0.08 -6.08 -8.51
N GLN A 56 -1.21 -6.23 -8.23
CA GLN A 56 -2.30 -6.07 -9.19
C GLN A 56 -2.96 -4.70 -9.06
N SER A 57 -3.04 -4.15 -7.84
CA SER A 57 -3.61 -2.83 -7.63
C SER A 57 -3.03 -2.13 -6.41
N VAL A 58 -3.11 -0.81 -6.42
CA VAL A 58 -2.68 0.03 -5.30
C VAL A 58 -3.70 1.14 -5.07
N SER A 59 -4.03 1.38 -3.81
CA SER A 59 -5.04 2.37 -3.44
C SER A 59 -4.66 3.08 -2.14
N ILE A 60 -4.97 4.38 -2.07
CA ILE A 60 -4.83 5.14 -0.83
C ILE A 60 -6.10 4.90 -0.02
N LEU A 61 -5.96 4.33 1.17
CA LEU A 61 -7.07 4.19 2.11
C LEU A 61 -7.22 5.55 2.79
N GLY A 62 -8.33 6.24 2.51
CA GLY A 62 -8.62 7.54 3.11
C GLY A 62 -8.49 7.48 4.64
N SER A 63 -7.89 8.51 5.23
CA SER A 63 -8.06 8.77 6.65
C SER A 63 -9.56 8.96 6.87
N ARG A 64 -10.20 8.13 7.71
CA ARG A 64 -11.58 8.36 8.16
C ARG A 64 -11.65 9.73 8.85
N SER A 65 -11.92 10.73 8.04
CA SER A 65 -12.38 12.05 8.44
C SER A 65 -13.66 12.35 7.66
N GLU A 66 -14.51 11.35 7.41
CA GLU A 66 -15.87 11.58 6.96
C GLU A 66 -16.85 10.65 7.68
N ARG A 67 -17.79 11.30 8.38
CA ARG A 67 -19.05 10.84 8.98
C ARG A 67 -19.01 10.17 10.36
N LEU A 68 -18.76 10.99 11.37
CA LEU A 68 -19.76 11.18 12.42
C LEU A 68 -20.68 12.34 11.99
N LEU A 69 -21.98 12.22 12.32
CA LEU A 69 -23.11 13.16 12.11
C LEU A 69 -23.88 13.04 10.78
N LYS A 70 -24.87 12.13 10.76
CA LYS A 70 -26.30 12.48 10.81
C LYS A 70 -27.07 11.37 11.50
#